data_AF-A0A3Q9NLM5-F1
#
_entry.id   AF-A0A3Q9NLM5-F1
#
_cell.length_a   1.000
_cell.length_b   1.000
_cell.length_c   1.000
_cell.angle_alpha   90.00
_cell.angle_beta   90.00
_cell.angle_gamma   90.00
#
_symmetry.space_group_name_H-M   'P 1'
#
loop_
_entity.id
_entity.type
_entity.pdbx_description
1 polymer ?
#
loop_
_entity_poly.entity_id
_entity_poly.type
_entity_poly.pdbx_seq_one_letter_code
_entity_poly.pdbx_strand_id
1 'polypeptide(L)'
;MDTEAINQLNGTFRGDVLEPGDAEYDDVRALYNGMIDKRPRLIARCCDTADVVTVVCFGRDQGLLVALRGCGHNGPGLGSCNDGLLIDLSRMKGVYVDPIFWDLADARRIMAWYRDFLPTAPREMGMFLGLKRVPKVELFPEALWGRPIVALMTCYNGTEEEGIEAMRPVREALPEPLLDGMTQMPFPMWQSAFDPILPKGLQWYWKGDFVKELPDEAIDVHIEHASRIPDGLSLMHLYPINGAVHDTDSNAMAWSCRDANWSMVIAGIDPEPKNAEAITRWARDYWEAVHPYNASGAYINFMMEEGDERVQATYGPNYPRLARIKTRYDPDNFFRVNQNIRPG
;
A
#
# COMPACT_ATOMS: atom_id res chain seq x y z
N MET A 1 -17.32 1.68 39.12
CA MET A 1 -17.81 0.54 38.32
C MET A 1 -17.61 -0.70 39.17
N ASP A 2 -18.40 -1.74 38.98
CA ASP A 2 -18.20 -2.99 39.74
C ASP A 2 -16.94 -3.70 39.23
N THR A 3 -16.04 -4.09 40.14
CA THR A 3 -14.84 -4.88 39.83
C THR A 3 -15.24 -6.22 39.16
N GLU A 4 -16.42 -6.75 39.47
CA GLU A 4 -16.97 -7.94 38.83
C GLU A 4 -17.23 -7.72 37.32
N ALA A 5 -17.72 -6.54 36.93
CA ALA A 5 -17.98 -6.20 35.53
C ALA A 5 -16.69 -6.03 34.71
N ILE A 6 -15.64 -5.47 35.31
CA ILE A 6 -14.31 -5.33 34.67
C ILE A 6 -13.64 -6.71 34.53
N ASN A 7 -13.74 -7.56 35.56
CA ASN A 7 -13.25 -8.92 35.50
C ASN A 7 -13.99 -9.76 34.46
N GLN A 8 -15.30 -9.57 34.32
CA GLN A 8 -16.10 -10.21 33.29
C GLN A 8 -15.70 -9.74 31.88
N LEU A 9 -15.41 -8.44 31.71
CA LEU A 9 -14.85 -7.92 30.47
C LEU A 9 -13.51 -8.61 30.18
N ASN A 10 -12.53 -8.56 31.09
CA ASN A 10 -11.22 -9.23 30.96
C ASN A 10 -11.32 -10.74 30.66
N GLY A 11 -12.38 -11.42 31.10
CA GLY A 11 -12.63 -12.83 30.78
C GLY A 11 -13.23 -13.10 29.39
N THR A 12 -13.65 -12.07 28.66
CA THR A 12 -14.42 -12.19 27.40
C THR A 12 -13.78 -11.53 26.18
N PHE A 13 -12.65 -10.85 26.33
CA PHE A 13 -11.86 -10.27 25.23
C PHE A 13 -10.38 -10.61 25.36
N ARG A 14 -9.64 -10.60 24.24
CA ARG A 14 -8.22 -11.01 24.14
C ARG A 14 -7.23 -9.90 24.44
N GLY A 15 -7.67 -8.66 24.27
CA GLY A 15 -6.92 -7.47 24.65
C GLY A 15 -6.79 -7.31 26.16
N ASP A 16 -6.51 -6.09 26.59
CA ASP A 16 -6.37 -5.78 28.02
C ASP A 16 -7.01 -4.43 28.37
N VAL A 17 -7.45 -4.33 29.63
CA VAL A 17 -8.03 -3.11 30.18
C VAL A 17 -7.01 -2.45 31.09
N LEU A 18 -6.76 -1.16 30.86
CA LEU A 18 -6.01 -0.32 31.78
C LEU A 18 -6.96 0.54 32.61
N GLU A 19 -6.72 0.55 33.91
CA GLU A 19 -7.37 1.39 34.91
C GLU A 19 -6.44 2.51 35.39
N PRO A 20 -7.00 3.62 35.91
CA PRO A 20 -6.20 4.62 36.60
C PRO A 20 -5.38 3.99 37.74
N GLY A 21 -4.06 4.02 37.61
CA GLY A 21 -3.13 3.41 38.56
C GLY A 21 -2.25 2.33 37.95
N ASP A 22 -2.63 1.79 36.79
CA ASP A 22 -1.78 0.88 36.03
C ASP A 22 -0.56 1.60 35.46
N ALA A 23 0.58 0.91 35.40
CA ALA A 23 1.86 1.50 35.01
C ALA A 23 1.85 2.14 33.62
N GLU A 24 1.10 1.58 32.67
CA GLU A 24 1.00 2.07 31.29
C GLU A 24 -0.11 3.10 31.07
N TYR A 25 -0.99 3.34 32.07
CA TYR A 25 -2.22 4.12 31.89
C TYR A 25 -1.95 5.56 31.43
N ASP A 26 -0.99 6.24 32.06
CA ASP A 26 -0.66 7.65 31.74
C ASP A 26 -0.05 7.80 30.34
N ASP A 27 0.78 6.84 29.90
CA ASP A 27 1.37 6.84 28.57
C ASP A 27 0.31 6.58 27.49
N VAL A 28 -0.56 5.60 27.71
CA VAL A 28 -1.57 5.19 26.72
C VAL A 28 -2.68 6.23 26.58
N ARG A 29 -3.09 6.91 27.66
CA ARG A 29 -4.14 7.96 27.56
C ARG A 29 -3.63 9.26 26.94
N ALA A 30 -2.32 9.49 26.93
CA ALA A 30 -1.73 10.73 26.43
C ALA A 30 -2.13 10.97 24.97
N LEU A 31 -2.51 12.22 24.67
CA LEU A 31 -2.95 12.64 23.35
C LEU A 31 -1.82 13.35 22.59
N TYR A 32 -1.90 13.32 21.26
CA TYR A 32 -0.98 14.06 20.38
C TYR A 32 -0.94 15.57 20.73
N ASN A 33 -2.11 16.17 20.99
CA ASN A 33 -2.19 17.53 21.49
C ASN A 33 -1.99 17.55 23.01
N GLY A 34 -0.76 17.83 23.45
CA GLY A 34 -0.40 17.90 24.86
C GLY A 34 -1.11 18.98 25.69
N MET A 35 -1.91 19.86 25.05
CA MET A 35 -2.78 20.79 25.77
C MET A 35 -4.04 20.14 26.35
N ILE A 36 -4.35 18.90 25.95
CA ILE A 36 -5.59 18.20 26.32
C ILE A 36 -5.25 17.01 27.21
N ASP A 37 -5.56 17.14 28.51
CA ASP A 37 -5.35 16.09 29.51
C ASP A 37 -6.68 15.40 29.85
N LYS A 38 -7.03 14.34 29.11
CA LYS A 38 -8.22 13.53 29.39
C LYS A 38 -7.86 12.25 30.16
N ARG A 39 -8.76 11.85 31.05
CA ARG A 39 -8.59 10.70 31.95
C ARG A 39 -9.78 9.74 31.79
N PRO A 40 -9.69 8.77 30.86
CA PRO A 40 -10.70 7.73 30.71
C PRO A 40 -10.84 6.93 32.00
N ARG A 41 -12.05 6.49 32.34
CA ARG A 41 -12.26 5.57 33.46
C ARG A 41 -11.64 4.20 33.15
N LEU A 42 -11.70 3.77 31.89
CA LEU A 42 -11.12 2.53 31.38
C LEU A 42 -10.51 2.77 30.01
N ILE A 43 -9.41 2.08 29.71
CA ILE A 43 -8.85 1.98 28.36
C ILE A 43 -8.84 0.51 27.96
N ALA A 44 -9.64 0.13 26.96
CA ALA A 44 -9.64 -1.21 26.41
C ALA A 44 -8.79 -1.24 25.13
N ARG A 45 -7.62 -1.90 25.20
CA ARG A 45 -6.72 -2.04 24.06
C ARG A 45 -7.11 -3.28 23.26
N CYS A 46 -7.84 -3.09 22.16
CA CYS A 46 -8.36 -4.19 21.35
C CYS A 46 -7.26 -4.78 20.46
N CYS A 47 -7.28 -6.09 20.26
CA CYS A 47 -6.33 -6.80 19.39
C CYS A 47 -6.94 -7.23 18.06
N ASP A 48 -8.26 -7.39 17.99
CA ASP A 48 -8.99 -7.82 16.80
C ASP A 48 -10.43 -7.23 16.74
N THR A 49 -11.19 -7.59 15.71
CA THR A 49 -12.58 -7.14 15.52
C THR A 49 -13.52 -7.66 16.60
N ALA A 50 -13.30 -8.87 17.12
CA ALA A 50 -14.16 -9.46 18.14
C ALA A 50 -14.03 -8.68 19.45
N ASP A 51 -12.81 -8.27 19.82
CA ASP A 51 -12.55 -7.38 20.95
C ASP A 51 -13.33 -6.06 20.81
N VAL A 52 -13.30 -5.43 19.63
CA VAL A 52 -14.03 -4.17 19.40
C VAL A 52 -15.53 -4.36 19.62
N VAL A 53 -16.11 -5.45 19.11
CA VAL A 53 -17.55 -5.75 19.31
C VAL A 53 -17.86 -5.94 20.79
N THR A 54 -17.07 -6.74 21.51
CA THR A 54 -17.23 -6.99 22.94
C THR A 54 -17.15 -5.70 23.75
N VAL A 55 -16.15 -4.87 23.49
CA VAL A 55 -15.89 -3.62 24.21
C VAL A 55 -16.95 -2.55 23.90
N VAL A 56 -17.43 -2.45 22.65
CA VAL A 56 -18.55 -1.56 22.29
C VAL A 56 -19.83 -1.97 23.01
N CYS A 57 -20.15 -3.27 23.00
CA CYS A 57 -21.31 -3.80 23.74
C CYS A 57 -21.20 -3.53 25.23
N PHE A 58 -20.02 -3.75 25.82
CA PHE A 58 -19.75 -3.44 27.22
C PHE A 58 -19.94 -1.94 27.53
N GLY A 59 -19.38 -1.05 26.71
CA GLY A 59 -19.54 0.40 26.88
C GLY A 59 -21.00 0.83 26.86
N ARG A 60 -21.80 0.25 25.95
CA ARG A 60 -23.26 0.45 25.89
C ARG A 60 -23.95 -0.07 27.16
N ASP A 61 -23.68 -1.31 27.55
CA ASP A 61 -24.38 -1.99 28.64
C ASP A 61 -24.07 -1.37 30.00
N GLN A 62 -22.88 -0.79 30.16
CA GLN A 62 -22.45 -0.05 31.36
C GLN A 62 -22.79 1.44 31.31
N GLY A 63 -23.40 1.94 30.23
CA GLY A 63 -23.77 3.35 30.08
C GLY A 63 -22.57 4.31 30.07
N LEU A 64 -21.43 3.88 29.52
CA LEU A 64 -20.20 4.67 29.49
C LEU A 64 -20.18 5.61 28.29
N LEU A 65 -19.60 6.80 28.48
CA LEU A 65 -19.19 7.64 27.37
C LEU A 65 -18.06 6.93 26.62
N VAL A 66 -18.26 6.61 25.34
CA VAL A 66 -17.27 5.89 24.54
C VAL A 66 -16.47 6.86 23.66
N ALA A 67 -15.14 6.73 23.70
CA ALA A 67 -14.23 7.34 22.74
C ALA A 67 -13.49 6.25 21.96
N LEU A 68 -13.26 6.49 20.67
CA LEU A 68 -12.52 5.58 19.78
C LEU A 68 -11.19 6.22 19.37
N ARG A 69 -10.09 5.47 19.49
CA ARG A 69 -8.76 5.92 19.10
C ARG A 69 -8.15 5.00 18.04
N GLY A 70 -7.95 5.55 16.85
CA GLY A 70 -7.11 4.98 15.79
C GLY A 70 -5.66 5.46 15.90
N CYS A 71 -5.22 6.34 15.00
CA CYS A 71 -3.85 6.88 14.99
C CYS A 71 -3.55 7.95 16.05
N GLY A 72 -4.56 8.50 16.73
CA GLY A 72 -4.37 9.44 17.84
C GLY A 72 -4.06 10.90 17.47
N HIS A 73 -4.08 11.28 16.19
CA HIS A 73 -3.74 12.64 15.71
C HIS A 73 -4.90 13.66 15.69
N ASN A 74 -5.97 13.42 16.44
CA ASN A 74 -7.09 14.37 16.49
C ASN A 74 -6.70 15.62 17.30
N GLY A 75 -6.48 16.75 16.62
CA GLY A 75 -6.09 18.02 17.26
C GLY A 75 -7.02 18.49 18.39
N PRO A 76 -8.35 18.37 18.26
CA PRO A 76 -9.30 18.66 19.35
C PRO A 76 -9.41 17.59 20.46
N GLY A 77 -8.63 16.51 20.41
CA GLY A 77 -8.61 15.47 21.44
C GLY A 77 -9.85 14.56 21.48
N LEU A 78 -10.58 14.40 20.37
CA LEU A 78 -11.80 13.57 20.26
C LEU A 78 -11.52 12.05 20.28
N GLY A 79 -10.26 11.64 20.21
CA GLY A 79 -9.84 10.24 20.41
C GLY A 79 -9.73 9.83 21.88
N SER A 80 -10.34 10.55 22.81
CA SER A 80 -10.35 10.25 24.25
C SER A 80 -11.52 10.94 24.96
N CYS A 81 -11.83 10.50 26.17
CA CYS A 81 -12.91 11.00 27.03
C CYS A 81 -12.47 11.12 28.50
N ASN A 82 -13.22 11.89 29.28
CA ASN A 82 -13.10 11.88 30.75
C ASN A 82 -14.13 10.93 31.33
N ASP A 83 -13.71 10.11 32.29
CA ASP A 83 -14.58 9.22 33.08
C ASP A 83 -15.44 8.25 32.23
N GLY A 84 -14.97 7.92 31.02
CA GLY A 84 -15.62 7.02 30.07
C GLY A 84 -14.71 5.85 29.66
N LEU A 85 -15.11 5.16 28.60
CA LEU A 85 -14.36 4.05 28.00
C LEU A 85 -13.61 4.55 26.77
N LEU A 86 -12.29 4.43 26.79
CA LEU A 86 -11.45 4.60 25.60
C LEU A 86 -11.25 3.23 24.94
N ILE A 87 -11.75 3.06 23.72
CA ILE A 87 -11.45 1.92 22.87
C ILE A 87 -10.20 2.27 22.07
N ASP A 88 -9.08 1.66 22.45
CA ASP A 88 -7.79 1.88 21.82
C ASP A 88 -7.51 0.79 20.77
N LEU A 89 -7.52 1.20 19.50
CA LEU A 89 -7.22 0.34 18.35
C LEU A 89 -5.73 0.37 18.01
N SER A 90 -4.90 1.01 18.84
CA SER A 90 -3.47 1.17 18.58
C SER A 90 -2.69 -0.14 18.51
N ARG A 91 -3.25 -1.25 19.01
CA ARG A 91 -2.67 -2.61 18.91
C ARG A 91 -3.15 -3.37 17.66
N MET A 92 -4.26 -2.95 17.04
CA MET A 92 -4.76 -3.50 15.77
C MET A 92 -3.96 -2.94 14.59
N LYS A 93 -2.66 -3.20 14.59
CA LYS A 93 -1.71 -2.65 13.60
C LYS A 93 -0.87 -3.70 12.90
N GLY A 94 -0.87 -4.96 13.34
CA GLY A 94 -0.02 -5.99 12.75
C GLY A 94 -0.45 -6.32 11.34
N VAL A 95 0.38 -6.01 10.35
CA VAL A 95 0.34 -6.68 9.05
C VAL A 95 1.53 -7.61 8.97
N TYR A 96 1.34 -8.68 8.23
CA TYR A 96 2.40 -9.63 7.98
C TYR A 96 3.07 -9.31 6.65
N VAL A 97 4.34 -8.91 6.70
CA VAL A 97 5.06 -8.40 5.53
C VAL A 97 6.22 -9.32 5.22
N ASP A 98 6.41 -9.60 3.93
CA ASP A 98 7.52 -10.39 3.48
C ASP A 98 8.14 -9.82 2.19
N PRO A 99 9.30 -9.14 2.29
CA PRO A 99 10.17 -8.94 1.15
C PRO A 99 10.84 -10.26 0.80
N ILE A 100 10.55 -10.77 -0.40
CA ILE A 100 11.22 -11.96 -0.92
C ILE A 100 11.95 -11.60 -2.20
N PHE A 101 13.26 -11.85 -2.23
CA PHE A 101 14.10 -11.55 -3.38
C PHE A 101 14.64 -12.83 -4.01
N TRP A 102 14.57 -12.91 -5.33
CA TRP A 102 15.27 -13.91 -6.14
C TRP A 102 16.22 -13.23 -7.10
N ASP A 103 17.15 -14.00 -7.66
CA ASP A 103 17.98 -13.49 -8.73
C ASP A 103 17.13 -13.15 -9.96
N LEU A 104 17.55 -12.16 -10.75
CA LEU A 104 16.86 -11.84 -12.00
C LEU A 104 16.79 -13.05 -12.96
N ALA A 105 17.72 -14.01 -12.86
CA ALA A 105 17.66 -15.26 -13.61
C ALA A 105 16.37 -16.08 -13.36
N ASP A 106 15.74 -15.94 -12.19
CA ASP A 106 14.49 -16.63 -11.85
C ASP A 106 13.24 -15.84 -12.31
N ALA A 107 13.40 -14.61 -12.80
CA ALA A 107 12.30 -13.68 -13.05
C ALA A 107 11.20 -14.24 -13.94
N ARG A 108 11.52 -15.04 -14.97
CA ARG A 108 10.48 -15.66 -15.81
C ARG A 108 9.54 -16.53 -14.98
N ARG A 109 10.09 -17.40 -14.12
CA ARG A 109 9.29 -18.30 -13.27
C ARG A 109 8.48 -17.51 -12.25
N ILE A 110 9.10 -16.52 -11.60
CA ILE A 110 8.44 -15.70 -10.57
C ILE A 110 7.31 -14.84 -11.17
N MET A 111 7.54 -14.21 -12.32
CA MET A 111 6.53 -13.38 -12.99
C MET A 111 5.36 -14.20 -13.52
N ALA A 112 5.62 -15.37 -14.13
CA ALA A 112 4.57 -16.28 -14.57
C ALA A 112 3.73 -16.79 -13.39
N TRP A 113 4.39 -17.18 -12.30
CA TRP A 113 3.68 -17.58 -11.08
C TRP A 113 2.86 -16.42 -10.50
N TYR A 114 3.41 -15.21 -10.42
CA TYR A 114 2.71 -14.03 -9.91
C TYR A 114 1.45 -13.71 -10.72
N ARG A 115 1.56 -13.77 -12.05
CA ARG A 115 0.42 -13.62 -12.99
C ARG A 115 -0.69 -14.62 -12.68
N ASP A 116 -0.34 -15.88 -12.50
CA ASP A 116 -1.30 -16.96 -12.37
C ASP A 116 -1.90 -17.05 -10.96
N PHE A 117 -1.10 -16.72 -9.93
CA PHE A 117 -1.51 -16.81 -8.54
C PHE A 117 -2.37 -15.63 -8.10
N LEU A 118 -2.02 -14.39 -8.48
CA LEU A 118 -2.67 -13.18 -7.96
C LEU A 118 -4.20 -13.18 -8.10
N PRO A 119 -4.82 -13.62 -9.22
CA PRO A 119 -6.28 -13.70 -9.33
C PRO A 119 -6.93 -14.67 -8.34
N THR A 120 -6.18 -15.62 -7.81
CA THR A 120 -6.64 -16.64 -6.85
C THR A 120 -6.23 -16.36 -5.41
N ALA A 121 -5.43 -15.31 -5.18
CA ALA A 121 -4.97 -14.94 -3.85
C ALA A 121 -6.16 -14.54 -2.94
N PRO A 122 -6.08 -14.81 -1.62
CA PRO A 122 -7.11 -14.34 -0.69
C PRO A 122 -7.18 -12.81 -0.69
N ARG A 123 -8.36 -12.24 -0.42
CA ARG A 123 -8.61 -10.79 -0.53
C ARG A 123 -7.78 -9.97 0.46
N GLU A 124 -7.34 -10.62 1.53
CA GLU A 124 -6.52 -10.08 2.60
C GLU A 124 -5.03 -9.98 2.21
N MET A 125 -4.62 -10.64 1.11
CA MET A 125 -3.24 -10.66 0.63
C MET A 125 -2.99 -9.59 -0.43
N GLY A 126 -2.22 -8.58 -0.06
CA GLY A 126 -1.60 -7.65 -0.99
C GLY A 126 -0.22 -8.16 -1.41
N MET A 127 0.07 -8.15 -2.71
CA MET A 127 1.39 -8.52 -3.22
C MET A 127 1.71 -7.78 -4.52
N PHE A 128 2.78 -7.01 -4.53
CA PHE A 128 3.31 -6.42 -5.76
C PHE A 128 4.64 -7.04 -6.16
N LEU A 129 4.86 -7.14 -7.46
CA LEU A 129 6.11 -7.61 -8.03
C LEU A 129 7.01 -6.42 -8.39
N GLY A 130 8.31 -6.57 -8.18
CA GLY A 130 9.30 -5.58 -8.57
C GLY A 130 10.48 -6.18 -9.32
N LEU A 131 10.91 -5.52 -10.40
CA LEU A 131 12.20 -5.75 -11.04
C LEU A 131 13.10 -4.56 -10.74
N LYS A 132 14.18 -4.80 -10.00
CA LYS A 132 15.02 -3.73 -9.46
C LYS A 132 16.41 -4.24 -9.09
N ARG A 133 17.27 -3.32 -8.66
CA ARG A 133 18.48 -3.69 -7.91
C ARG A 133 18.22 -3.63 -6.41
N VAL A 134 18.91 -4.46 -5.64
CA VAL A 134 18.93 -4.35 -4.18
C VAL A 134 19.54 -3.00 -3.79
N PRO A 135 18.80 -2.13 -3.07
CA PRO A 135 19.33 -0.83 -2.63
C PRO A 135 20.55 -0.99 -1.73
N LYS A 136 21.53 -0.08 -1.87
CA LYS A 136 22.78 -0.08 -1.08
C LYS A 136 22.57 0.62 0.26
N VAL A 137 21.74 0.04 1.12
CA VAL A 137 21.42 0.55 2.46
C VAL A 137 21.49 -0.58 3.48
N GLU A 138 21.77 -0.25 4.74
CA GLU A 138 21.98 -1.22 5.84
C GLU A 138 20.77 -2.13 6.10
N LEU A 139 19.59 -1.79 5.57
CA LEU A 139 18.40 -2.64 5.60
C LEU A 139 18.61 -3.99 4.87
N PHE A 140 19.54 -4.06 3.91
CA PHE A 140 19.80 -5.25 3.11
C PHE A 140 21.22 -5.78 3.33
N PRO A 141 21.45 -7.10 3.25
CA PRO A 141 22.80 -7.67 3.32
C PRO A 141 23.72 -7.07 2.25
N GLU A 142 24.91 -6.62 2.67
CA GLU A 142 25.89 -5.98 1.78
C GLU A 142 26.26 -6.85 0.58
N ALA A 143 26.32 -8.17 0.77
CA ALA A 143 26.60 -9.14 -0.30
C ALA A 143 25.56 -9.14 -1.44
N LEU A 144 24.37 -8.58 -1.21
CA LEU A 144 23.31 -8.48 -2.22
C LEU A 144 23.25 -7.11 -2.88
N TRP A 145 23.93 -6.09 -2.36
CA TRP A 145 23.81 -4.71 -2.82
C TRP A 145 24.10 -4.54 -4.31
N GLY A 146 23.18 -3.85 -5.02
CA GLY A 146 23.27 -3.60 -6.45
C GLY A 146 22.96 -4.80 -7.34
N ARG A 147 22.74 -5.99 -6.78
CA ARG A 147 22.35 -7.18 -7.55
C ARG A 147 20.98 -6.96 -8.21
N PRO A 148 20.82 -7.22 -9.52
CA PRO A 148 19.51 -7.27 -10.15
C PRO A 148 18.68 -8.42 -9.59
N ILE A 149 17.45 -8.14 -9.23
CA ILE A 149 16.54 -9.08 -8.58
C ILE A 149 15.13 -8.97 -9.17
N VAL A 150 14.37 -10.04 -8.98
CA VAL A 150 12.91 -10.00 -8.93
C VAL A 150 12.50 -10.07 -7.46
N ALA A 151 11.60 -9.19 -7.06
CA ALA A 151 11.10 -9.06 -5.70
C ALA A 151 9.59 -9.30 -5.67
N LEU A 152 9.11 -10.00 -4.65
CA LEU A 152 7.73 -9.94 -4.21
C LEU A 152 7.68 -9.20 -2.88
N MET A 153 6.82 -8.21 -2.81
CA MET A 153 6.55 -7.45 -1.60
C MET A 153 5.13 -7.79 -1.16
N THR A 154 5.00 -8.58 -0.09
CA THR A 154 3.71 -9.07 0.37
C THR A 154 3.26 -8.37 1.65
N CYS A 155 1.96 -8.32 1.85
CA CYS A 155 1.30 -7.80 3.05
C CYS A 155 0.02 -8.60 3.27
N TYR A 156 -0.11 -9.29 4.39
CA TYR A 156 -1.34 -9.97 4.77
C TYR A 156 -2.07 -9.19 5.87
N ASN A 157 -3.35 -8.92 5.65
CA ASN A 157 -4.23 -8.25 6.61
C ASN A 157 -5.03 -9.28 7.41
N GLY A 158 -4.39 -9.85 8.43
CA GLY A 158 -4.99 -10.85 9.31
C GLY A 158 -4.01 -11.33 10.37
N THR A 159 -4.24 -12.52 10.91
CA THR A 159 -3.35 -13.12 11.92
C THR A 159 -2.04 -13.63 11.30
N GLU A 160 -1.04 -13.88 12.14
CA GLU A 160 0.24 -14.47 11.71
C GLU A 160 0.06 -15.87 11.11
N GLU A 161 -0.75 -16.72 11.73
CA GLU A 161 -1.03 -18.09 11.25
C GLU A 161 -1.66 -18.09 9.85
N GLU A 162 -2.66 -17.22 9.64
CA GLU A 162 -3.30 -17.04 8.33
C GLU A 162 -2.32 -16.47 7.28
N GLY A 163 -1.43 -15.55 7.69
CA GLY A 163 -0.39 -14.99 6.84
C GLY A 163 0.63 -16.05 6.40
N ILE A 164 1.11 -16.89 7.33
CA ILE A 164 1.99 -18.02 7.04
C ILE A 164 1.33 -18.98 6.05
N GLU A 165 0.07 -19.32 6.28
CA GLU A 165 -0.70 -20.21 5.42
C GLU A 165 -0.92 -19.63 4.02
N ALA A 166 -1.22 -18.32 3.93
CA ALA A 166 -1.37 -17.60 2.66
C ALA A 166 -0.06 -17.52 1.87
N MET A 167 1.10 -17.55 2.53
CA MET A 167 2.42 -17.55 1.92
C MET A 167 2.92 -18.95 1.50
N ARG A 168 2.30 -20.04 1.97
CA ARG A 168 2.72 -21.41 1.62
C ARG A 168 2.80 -21.67 0.10
N PRO A 169 1.86 -21.21 -0.76
CA PRO A 169 1.98 -21.37 -2.21
C PRO A 169 3.26 -20.74 -2.80
N VAL A 170 3.74 -19.64 -2.22
CA VAL A 170 5.01 -19.00 -2.62
C VAL A 170 6.18 -19.94 -2.28
N ARG A 171 6.20 -20.47 -1.05
CA ARG A 171 7.29 -21.34 -0.54
C ARG A 171 7.37 -22.69 -1.23
N GLU A 172 6.24 -23.26 -1.62
CA GLU A 172 6.20 -24.58 -2.27
C GLU A 172 6.51 -24.50 -3.77
N ALA A 173 6.10 -23.42 -4.44
CA ALA A 173 6.15 -23.32 -5.89
C ALA A 173 7.38 -22.60 -6.45
N LEU A 174 8.03 -21.75 -5.65
CA LEU A 174 9.15 -20.90 -6.10
C LEU A 174 10.50 -21.41 -5.60
N PRO A 175 11.62 -21.10 -6.28
CA PRO A 175 12.95 -21.51 -5.82
C PRO A 175 13.32 -20.87 -4.48
N GLU A 176 14.40 -21.37 -3.86
CA GLU A 176 14.96 -20.80 -2.63
C GLU A 176 15.33 -19.32 -2.86
N PRO A 177 14.84 -18.38 -2.02
CA PRO A 177 15.10 -16.96 -2.21
C PRO A 177 16.50 -16.56 -1.73
N LEU A 178 17.02 -15.47 -2.29
CA LEU A 178 18.24 -14.79 -1.82
C LEU A 178 18.01 -14.09 -0.47
N LEU A 179 16.78 -13.63 -0.24
CA LEU A 179 16.33 -12.96 0.97
C LEU A 179 14.87 -13.32 1.19
N ASP A 180 14.55 -13.67 2.42
CA ASP A 180 13.22 -13.97 2.92
C ASP A 180 13.07 -13.21 4.25
N GLY A 181 12.35 -12.08 4.21
CA GLY A 181 12.34 -11.09 5.28
C GLY A 181 11.06 -11.11 6.11
N MET A 182 10.35 -12.23 6.08
CA MET A 182 9.06 -12.47 6.71
C MET A 182 9.01 -11.93 8.16
N THR A 183 8.16 -10.92 8.41
CA THR A 183 8.05 -10.28 9.73
C THR A 183 6.66 -9.69 9.98
N GLN A 184 6.26 -9.64 11.24
CA GLN A 184 5.08 -8.87 11.67
C GLN A 184 5.50 -7.45 12.03
N MET A 185 4.81 -6.45 11.49
CA MET A 185 5.06 -5.05 11.87
C MET A 185 3.81 -4.18 11.83
N PRO A 186 3.82 -3.02 12.53
CA PRO A 186 2.74 -2.04 12.43
C PRO A 186 2.54 -1.55 10.99
N PHE A 187 1.32 -1.54 10.47
CA PHE A 187 0.99 -1.05 9.13
C PHE A 187 1.55 0.34 8.82
N PRO A 188 1.51 1.34 9.73
CA PRO A 188 2.14 2.63 9.46
C PRO A 188 3.67 2.55 9.25
N MET A 189 4.35 1.64 9.95
CA MET A 189 5.77 1.41 9.77
C MET A 189 6.04 0.83 8.38
N TRP A 190 5.24 -0.16 7.97
CA TRP A 190 5.31 -0.74 6.64
C TRP A 190 5.09 0.31 5.53
N GLN A 191 4.07 1.16 5.68
CA GLN A 191 3.78 2.24 4.73
C GLN A 191 4.94 3.23 4.54
N SER A 192 5.80 3.41 5.55
CA SER A 192 6.97 4.29 5.50
C SER A 192 8.29 3.57 5.22
N ALA A 193 8.28 2.24 5.04
CA ALA A 193 9.51 1.43 4.99
C ALA A 193 10.44 1.81 3.81
N PHE A 194 9.90 2.42 2.75
CA PHE A 194 10.67 2.87 1.59
C PHE A 194 11.17 4.32 1.71
N ASP A 195 10.67 5.11 2.67
CA ASP A 195 11.01 6.55 2.79
C ASP A 195 12.53 6.81 2.92
N PRO A 196 13.30 6.03 3.72
CA PRO A 196 14.74 6.23 3.82
C PRO A 196 15.50 5.93 2.52
N ILE A 197 14.91 5.13 1.63
CA ILE A 197 15.51 4.72 0.35
C ILE A 197 15.28 5.79 -0.73
N LEU A 198 14.19 6.55 -0.63
CA LEU A 198 13.73 7.50 -1.65
C LEU A 198 13.66 8.93 -1.09
N PRO A 199 14.79 9.54 -0.68
CA PRO A 199 14.79 10.91 -0.18
C PRO A 199 14.40 11.92 -1.26
N LYS A 200 14.11 13.15 -0.82
CA LYS A 200 13.85 14.27 -1.75
C LYS A 200 15.12 14.64 -2.53
N GLY A 201 14.93 15.13 -3.76
CA GLY A 201 16.03 15.65 -4.60
C GLY A 201 16.61 14.67 -5.61
N LEU A 202 16.13 13.42 -5.64
CA LEU A 202 16.48 12.46 -6.69
C LEU A 202 15.98 12.91 -8.06
N GLN A 203 16.62 12.42 -9.11
CA GLN A 203 16.15 12.55 -10.48
C GLN A 203 15.07 11.50 -10.73
N TRP A 204 14.00 11.87 -11.44
CA TRP A 204 12.86 11.00 -11.69
C TRP A 204 12.40 11.09 -13.13
N TYR A 205 12.11 9.93 -13.72
CA TYR A 205 11.33 9.83 -14.93
C TYR A 205 10.37 8.66 -14.81
N TRP A 206 9.07 8.93 -15.00
CA TRP A 206 8.00 7.96 -14.79
C TRP A 206 7.31 7.58 -16.09
N LYS A 207 7.01 6.29 -16.22
CA LYS A 207 6.09 5.72 -17.20
C LYS A 207 5.19 4.71 -16.52
N GLY A 208 3.96 4.55 -17.00
CA GLY A 208 3.03 3.57 -16.46
C GLY A 208 1.92 3.25 -17.43
N ASP A 209 1.38 2.04 -17.26
CA ASP A 209 0.19 1.55 -17.95
C ASP A 209 -0.68 0.79 -16.96
N PHE A 210 -1.97 0.70 -17.25
CA PHE A 210 -2.79 -0.38 -16.73
C PHE A 210 -2.54 -1.66 -17.55
N VAL A 211 -2.49 -2.80 -16.87
CA VAL A 211 -2.20 -4.11 -17.46
C VAL A 211 -3.35 -5.05 -17.14
N LYS A 212 -3.98 -5.60 -18.18
CA LYS A 212 -5.08 -6.57 -18.03
C LYS A 212 -4.55 -8.00 -18.04
N GLU A 213 -3.63 -8.29 -18.95
CA GLU A 213 -3.02 -9.59 -19.14
C GLU A 213 -1.51 -9.43 -19.18
N LEU A 214 -0.78 -10.48 -18.78
CA LEU A 214 0.68 -10.51 -18.80
C LEU A 214 1.15 -11.73 -19.61
N PRO A 215 1.08 -11.68 -20.95
CA PRO A 215 1.49 -12.80 -21.79
C PRO A 215 3.00 -13.07 -21.63
N ASP A 216 3.44 -14.28 -21.99
CA ASP A 216 4.85 -14.68 -21.83
C ASP A 216 5.79 -13.76 -22.60
N GLU A 217 5.37 -13.26 -23.77
CA GLU A 217 6.12 -12.29 -24.57
C GLU A 217 6.33 -10.95 -23.83
N ALA A 218 5.34 -10.50 -23.05
CA ALA A 218 5.48 -9.28 -22.24
C ALA A 218 6.45 -9.51 -21.07
N ILE A 219 6.40 -10.70 -20.43
CA ILE A 219 7.36 -11.09 -19.39
C ILE A 219 8.79 -11.05 -19.96
N ASP A 220 8.98 -11.47 -21.20
CA ASP A 220 10.31 -11.50 -21.84
C ASP A 220 10.88 -10.11 -22.06
N VAL A 221 10.04 -9.19 -22.54
CA VAL A 221 10.40 -7.78 -22.66
C VAL A 221 10.75 -7.19 -21.29
N HIS A 222 9.97 -7.50 -20.26
CA HIS A 222 10.26 -7.05 -18.90
C HIS A 222 11.65 -7.50 -18.42
N ILE A 223 11.99 -8.77 -18.63
CA ILE A 223 13.28 -9.35 -18.23
C ILE A 223 14.42 -8.73 -19.05
N GLU A 224 14.25 -8.56 -20.36
CA GLU A 224 15.25 -7.94 -21.22
C GLU A 224 15.62 -6.54 -20.73
N HIS A 225 14.64 -5.70 -20.42
CA HIS A 225 14.89 -4.35 -19.93
C HIS A 225 15.37 -4.31 -18.48
N ALA A 226 14.90 -5.21 -17.61
CA ALA A 226 15.40 -5.35 -16.24
C ALA A 226 16.87 -5.79 -16.19
N SER A 227 17.34 -6.61 -17.16
CA SER A 227 18.74 -7.01 -17.25
C SER A 227 19.70 -5.84 -17.51
N ARG A 228 19.16 -4.75 -18.08
CA ARG A 228 19.87 -3.51 -18.42
C ARG A 228 19.52 -2.36 -17.47
N ILE A 229 18.91 -2.67 -16.32
CA ILE A 229 18.48 -1.65 -15.37
C ILE A 229 19.69 -0.81 -14.93
N PRO A 230 19.61 0.53 -15.01
CA PRO A 230 20.67 1.41 -14.56
C PRO A 230 21.05 1.13 -13.11
N ASP A 231 22.30 1.45 -12.77
CA ASP A 231 22.71 1.49 -11.38
C ASP A 231 21.89 2.54 -10.62
N GLY A 232 21.74 2.37 -9.31
CA GLY A 232 20.95 3.26 -8.47
C GLY A 232 19.60 2.67 -8.09
N LEU A 233 18.55 3.47 -8.17
CA LEU A 233 17.25 3.18 -7.57
C LEU A 233 16.15 2.87 -8.59
N SER A 234 16.49 2.88 -9.88
CA SER A 234 15.55 2.61 -10.98
C SER A 234 14.86 1.24 -10.79
N LEU A 235 13.61 1.15 -11.24
CA LEU A 235 12.76 -0.03 -10.99
C LEU A 235 11.60 -0.15 -11.98
N MET A 236 11.04 -1.35 -12.07
CA MET A 236 9.67 -1.58 -12.52
C MET A 236 8.89 -2.22 -11.38
N HIS A 237 7.71 -1.69 -11.06
CA HIS A 237 6.76 -2.35 -10.16
C HIS A 237 5.47 -2.67 -10.91
N LEU A 238 4.90 -3.82 -10.59
CA LEU A 238 3.62 -4.28 -11.09
C LEU A 238 2.67 -4.43 -9.89
N TYR A 239 1.87 -3.40 -9.64
CA TYR A 239 0.99 -3.33 -8.47
C TYR A 239 -0.35 -4.00 -8.77
N PRO A 240 -0.88 -4.83 -7.86
CA PRO A 240 -2.20 -5.41 -8.04
C PRO A 240 -3.28 -4.32 -7.88
N ILE A 241 -4.21 -4.26 -8.82
CA ILE A 241 -5.42 -3.43 -8.75
C ILE A 241 -6.68 -4.27 -9.01
N ASN A 242 -6.60 -5.57 -8.70
CA ASN A 242 -7.69 -6.52 -8.78
C ASN A 242 -8.48 -6.61 -7.45
N GLY A 243 -9.35 -7.62 -7.33
CA GLY A 243 -10.10 -7.90 -6.11
C GLY A 243 -11.19 -6.86 -5.88
N ALA A 244 -11.19 -6.20 -4.70
CA ALA A 244 -12.28 -5.32 -4.28
C ALA A 244 -12.58 -4.17 -5.24
N VAL A 245 -11.57 -3.73 -6.00
CA VAL A 245 -11.73 -2.71 -7.04
C VAL A 245 -12.72 -3.14 -8.12
N HIS A 246 -12.74 -4.43 -8.47
CA HIS A 246 -13.55 -5.03 -9.54
C HIS A 246 -15.04 -5.16 -9.15
N ASP A 247 -15.34 -5.15 -7.85
CA ASP A 247 -16.72 -5.25 -7.33
C ASP A 247 -17.56 -3.99 -7.62
N THR A 248 -16.91 -2.90 -8.04
CA THR A 248 -17.57 -1.61 -8.33
C THR A 248 -17.66 -1.39 -9.84
N ASP A 249 -18.79 -0.86 -10.32
CA ASP A 249 -18.94 -0.52 -11.74
C ASP A 249 -17.91 0.55 -12.17
N SER A 250 -17.34 0.36 -13.36
CA SER A 250 -16.48 1.32 -14.06
C SER A 250 -17.05 2.75 -14.14
N ASN A 251 -18.38 2.92 -14.13
CA ASN A 251 -19.04 4.23 -14.22
C ASN A 251 -19.36 4.88 -12.85
N ALA A 252 -19.14 4.16 -11.75
CA ALA A 252 -19.54 4.61 -10.42
C ALA A 252 -18.72 5.81 -9.91
N MET A 253 -17.47 5.92 -10.36
CA MET A 253 -16.50 6.96 -9.98
C MET A 253 -15.81 7.55 -11.22
N ALA A 254 -14.97 8.57 -11.04
CA ALA A 254 -14.20 9.16 -12.14
C ALA A 254 -13.24 8.14 -12.79
N TRP A 255 -12.54 7.37 -11.98
CA TRP A 255 -11.64 6.30 -12.44
C TRP A 255 -12.43 5.09 -12.94
N SER A 256 -12.15 4.69 -14.19
CA SER A 256 -12.92 3.68 -14.93
C SER A 256 -12.21 2.34 -15.13
N CYS A 257 -10.88 2.28 -14.99
CA CYS A 257 -10.09 1.10 -15.34
C CYS A 257 -10.14 0.02 -14.25
N ARG A 258 -11.35 -0.47 -13.94
CA ARG A 258 -11.63 -1.47 -12.92
C ARG A 258 -11.59 -2.91 -13.44
N ASP A 259 -11.28 -3.10 -14.71
CA ASP A 259 -11.13 -4.40 -15.36
C ASP A 259 -9.65 -4.79 -15.56
N ALA A 260 -8.72 -3.93 -15.17
CA ALA A 260 -7.29 -4.22 -15.16
C ALA A 260 -6.90 -5.01 -13.91
N ASN A 261 -5.90 -5.88 -14.07
CA ASN A 261 -5.37 -6.68 -12.97
C ASN A 261 -4.19 -5.97 -12.28
N TRP A 262 -3.41 -5.20 -13.04
CA TRP A 262 -2.26 -4.48 -12.51
C TRP A 262 -2.18 -3.02 -12.97
N SER A 263 -1.56 -2.20 -12.12
CA SER A 263 -1.02 -0.89 -12.47
C SER A 263 0.50 -1.02 -12.51
N MET A 264 1.07 -0.94 -13.70
CA MET A 264 2.51 -0.98 -13.90
C MET A 264 3.11 0.41 -13.77
N VAL A 265 4.30 0.47 -13.20
CA VAL A 265 5.13 1.67 -13.21
C VAL A 265 6.58 1.31 -13.51
N ILE A 266 7.19 2.05 -14.43
CA ILE A 266 8.61 2.01 -14.77
C ILE A 266 9.16 3.37 -14.36
N ALA A 267 10.10 3.36 -13.42
CA ALA A 267 10.67 4.58 -12.86
C ALA A 267 12.18 4.56 -13.05
N GLY A 268 12.68 5.52 -13.83
CA GLY A 268 14.09 5.89 -13.84
C GLY A 268 14.38 6.76 -12.63
N ILE A 269 15.28 6.32 -11.74
CA ILE A 269 15.59 6.98 -10.48
C ILE A 269 17.09 6.96 -10.22
N ASP A 270 17.68 8.15 -10.02
CA ASP A 270 19.10 8.29 -9.72
C ASP A 270 19.36 9.52 -8.83
N PRO A 271 20.29 9.46 -7.85
CA PRO A 271 20.68 10.64 -7.08
C PRO A 271 21.46 11.68 -7.90
N GLU A 272 22.17 11.28 -8.94
CA GLU A 272 23.10 12.12 -9.68
C GLU A 272 22.44 12.77 -10.92
N PRO A 273 22.35 14.11 -11.01
CA PRO A 273 21.76 14.81 -12.15
C PRO A 273 22.32 14.44 -13.52
N LYS A 274 23.63 14.09 -13.59
CA LYS A 274 24.29 13.66 -14.83
C LYS A 274 23.71 12.37 -15.43
N ASN A 275 23.02 11.55 -14.62
CA ASN A 275 22.43 10.28 -15.05
C ASN A 275 20.98 10.44 -15.53
N ALA A 276 20.38 11.63 -15.41
CA ALA A 276 18.97 11.88 -15.71
C ALA A 276 18.58 11.48 -17.14
N GLU A 277 19.44 11.73 -18.13
CA GLU A 277 19.17 11.34 -19.52
C GLU A 277 19.20 9.82 -19.71
N ALA A 278 20.13 9.13 -19.04
CA ALA A 278 20.28 7.68 -19.14
C ALA A 278 19.08 6.94 -18.54
N ILE A 279 18.65 7.34 -17.33
CA ILE A 279 17.47 6.75 -16.68
C ILE A 279 16.18 7.07 -17.44
N THR A 280 16.09 8.27 -18.05
CA THR A 280 14.95 8.67 -18.90
C THR A 280 14.86 7.80 -20.15
N ARG A 281 15.98 7.61 -20.87
CA ARG A 281 16.00 6.73 -22.05
C ARG A 281 15.62 5.31 -21.69
N TRP A 282 16.24 4.73 -20.65
CA TRP A 282 15.93 3.37 -20.23
C TRP A 282 14.43 3.18 -19.91
N ALA A 283 13.85 4.08 -19.12
CA ALA A 283 12.45 3.97 -18.73
C ALA A 283 11.48 4.16 -19.91
N ARG A 284 11.80 5.08 -20.84
CA ARG A 284 11.01 5.27 -22.06
C ARG A 284 11.11 4.08 -23.01
N ASP A 285 12.33 3.63 -23.31
CA ASP A 285 12.57 2.52 -24.24
C ASP A 285 11.92 1.23 -23.71
N TYR A 286 11.97 1.02 -22.39
CA TYR A 286 11.26 -0.08 -21.73
C TYR A 286 9.75 0.06 -21.87
N TRP A 287 9.19 1.21 -21.54
CA TRP A 287 7.76 1.45 -21.68
C TRP A 287 7.30 1.23 -23.13
N GLU A 288 7.98 1.79 -24.12
CA GLU A 288 7.66 1.63 -25.55
C GLU A 288 7.65 0.16 -25.98
N ALA A 289 8.58 -0.66 -25.47
CA ALA A 289 8.68 -2.06 -25.81
C ALA A 289 7.53 -2.92 -25.23
N VAL A 290 7.07 -2.61 -24.01
CA VAL A 290 5.99 -3.36 -23.35
C VAL A 290 4.60 -2.79 -23.65
N HIS A 291 4.51 -1.51 -24.07
CA HIS A 291 3.24 -0.82 -24.30
C HIS A 291 2.26 -1.56 -25.24
N PRO A 292 2.71 -2.27 -26.30
CA PRO A 292 1.80 -3.02 -27.17
C PRO A 292 0.98 -4.12 -26.47
N TYR A 293 1.40 -4.59 -25.29
CA TYR A 293 0.70 -5.61 -24.51
C TYR A 293 -0.27 -5.01 -23.47
N ASN A 294 -0.24 -3.68 -23.28
CA ASN A 294 -0.89 -3.01 -22.17
C ASN A 294 -2.07 -2.14 -22.62
N ALA A 295 -2.87 -1.67 -21.66
CA ALA A 295 -3.93 -0.72 -21.96
C ALA A 295 -3.34 0.67 -22.26
N SER A 296 -4.05 1.45 -23.08
CA SER A 296 -3.65 2.82 -23.43
C SER A 296 -3.80 3.84 -22.30
N GLY A 297 -4.36 3.44 -21.15
CA GLY A 297 -4.52 4.30 -19.96
C GLY A 297 -3.47 3.98 -18.90
N ALA A 298 -3.21 4.94 -18.03
CA ALA A 298 -2.29 4.79 -16.91
C ALA A 298 -2.93 5.32 -15.62
N TYR A 299 -2.36 5.02 -14.46
CA TYR A 299 -2.78 5.72 -13.25
C TYR A 299 -2.28 7.18 -13.31
N ILE A 300 -3.19 8.16 -13.23
CA ILE A 300 -2.85 9.59 -13.39
C ILE A 300 -1.70 10.07 -12.49
N ASN A 301 -1.54 9.46 -11.30
CA ASN A 301 -0.50 9.83 -10.34
C ASN A 301 0.88 9.23 -10.69
N PHE A 302 0.98 8.39 -11.71
CA PHE A 302 2.23 7.88 -12.28
C PHE A 302 2.55 8.49 -13.65
N MET A 303 1.74 9.45 -14.11
CA MET A 303 1.95 10.11 -15.39
C MET A 303 2.83 11.35 -15.25
N MET A 304 3.73 11.52 -16.22
CA MET A 304 4.40 12.79 -16.48
C MET A 304 3.50 13.70 -17.33
N GLU A 305 4.06 14.70 -18.00
CA GLU A 305 3.34 15.48 -19.01
C GLU A 305 3.26 14.68 -20.32
N GLU A 306 2.17 13.93 -20.50
CA GLU A 306 2.00 12.95 -21.58
C GLU A 306 0.94 13.34 -22.63
N GLY A 307 0.40 14.55 -22.54
CA GLY A 307 -0.58 15.10 -23.49
C GLY A 307 -2.04 14.67 -23.23
N ASP A 308 -2.96 15.38 -23.88
CA ASP A 308 -4.40 15.23 -23.63
C ASP A 308 -4.95 13.84 -24.00
N GLU A 309 -4.43 13.23 -25.07
CA GLU A 309 -4.89 11.90 -25.52
C GLU A 309 -4.66 10.83 -24.45
N ARG A 310 -3.54 10.91 -23.74
CA ARG A 310 -3.20 9.96 -22.67
C ARG A 310 -4.07 10.16 -21.43
N VAL A 311 -4.37 11.41 -21.10
CA VAL A 311 -5.32 11.75 -20.04
C VAL A 311 -6.72 11.24 -20.39
N GLN A 312 -7.16 11.43 -21.64
CA GLN A 312 -8.44 10.90 -22.12
C GLN A 312 -8.49 9.38 -22.05
N ALA A 313 -7.46 8.69 -22.53
CA ALA A 313 -7.38 7.23 -22.47
C ALA A 313 -7.46 6.68 -21.04
N THR A 314 -6.89 7.41 -20.07
CA THR A 314 -6.92 7.06 -18.65
C THR A 314 -8.33 7.09 -18.04
N TYR A 315 -9.15 8.07 -18.41
CA TYR A 315 -10.55 8.16 -17.96
C TYR A 315 -11.51 7.38 -18.86
N GLY A 316 -11.07 6.98 -20.06
CA GLY A 316 -11.81 6.18 -21.01
C GLY A 316 -13.26 6.67 -21.21
N PRO A 317 -14.27 5.78 -21.09
CA PRO A 317 -15.68 6.14 -21.24
C PRO A 317 -16.18 7.23 -20.27
N ASN A 318 -15.48 7.48 -19.16
CA ASN A 318 -15.88 8.47 -18.17
C ASN A 318 -15.43 9.90 -18.53
N TYR A 319 -14.47 10.08 -19.46
CA TYR A 319 -13.95 11.41 -19.80
C TYR A 319 -15.05 12.41 -20.21
N PRO A 320 -16.02 12.08 -21.09
CA PRO A 320 -17.06 13.03 -21.49
C PRO A 320 -17.94 13.50 -20.32
N ARG A 321 -18.18 12.64 -19.32
CA ARG A 321 -18.91 13.03 -18.11
C ARG A 321 -18.10 14.02 -17.29
N LEU A 322 -16.79 13.80 -17.16
CA LEU A 322 -15.91 14.69 -16.42
C LEU A 322 -15.73 16.04 -17.12
N ALA A 323 -15.63 16.05 -18.44
CA ALA A 323 -15.60 17.29 -19.24
C ALA A 323 -16.86 18.13 -19.01
N ARG A 324 -18.06 17.52 -19.01
CA ARG A 324 -19.32 18.24 -18.67
C ARG A 324 -19.33 18.79 -17.24
N ILE A 325 -18.79 18.04 -16.27
CA ILE A 325 -18.64 18.51 -14.89
C ILE A 325 -17.68 19.71 -14.86
N LYS A 326 -16.53 19.63 -15.55
CA LYS A 326 -15.58 20.72 -15.69
C LYS A 326 -16.24 21.95 -16.31
N THR A 327 -17.02 21.81 -17.38
CA THR A 327 -17.79 22.91 -18.00
C THR A 327 -18.75 23.58 -17.01
N ARG A 328 -19.37 22.82 -16.10
CA ARG A 328 -20.29 23.38 -15.10
C ARG A 328 -19.59 24.13 -13.96
N TYR A 329 -18.46 23.63 -13.48
CA TYR A 329 -17.83 24.10 -12.25
C TYR A 329 -16.53 24.89 -12.45
N ASP A 330 -15.87 24.72 -13.60
CA ASP A 330 -14.63 25.40 -14.00
C ASP A 330 -14.59 25.64 -15.54
N PRO A 331 -15.56 26.41 -16.09
CA PRO A 331 -15.69 26.63 -17.53
C PRO A 331 -14.47 27.32 -18.17
N ASP A 332 -13.76 28.15 -17.41
CA ASP A 332 -12.57 28.89 -17.88
C ASP A 332 -11.28 28.06 -17.74
N ASN A 333 -11.40 26.80 -17.30
CA ASN A 333 -10.31 25.88 -17.03
C ASN A 333 -9.24 26.51 -16.11
N PHE A 334 -9.68 27.22 -15.07
CA PHE A 334 -8.82 27.91 -14.11
C PHE A 334 -7.88 26.92 -13.41
N PHE A 335 -8.39 25.75 -13.00
CA PHE A 335 -7.60 24.68 -12.39
C PHE A 335 -7.03 23.74 -13.45
N ARG A 336 -5.93 24.14 -14.08
CA ARG A 336 -5.29 23.43 -15.21
C ARG A 336 -3.89 22.85 -14.95
N VAL A 337 -3.32 23.08 -13.77
CA VAL A 337 -2.01 22.53 -13.39
C VAL A 337 -2.23 21.17 -12.72
N ASN A 338 -2.60 20.18 -13.53
CA ASN A 338 -2.89 18.79 -13.18
C ASN A 338 -2.94 17.96 -14.47
N GLN A 339 -3.22 16.64 -14.36
CA GLN A 339 -3.60 15.81 -15.51
C GLN A 339 -4.96 16.28 -16.03
N ASN A 340 -4.94 17.29 -16.90
CA ASN A 340 -6.07 18.19 -17.08
C ASN A 340 -7.19 17.62 -17.95
N ILE A 341 -8.43 17.77 -17.48
CA ILE A 341 -9.63 17.56 -18.27
C ILE A 341 -10.07 18.93 -18.78
N ARG A 342 -10.18 19.07 -20.10
CA ARG A 342 -10.65 20.32 -20.71
C ARG A 342 -12.18 20.38 -20.60
N PRO A 343 -12.77 21.57 -20.35
CA PRO A 343 -14.21 21.75 -20.47
C PRO A 343 -14.63 21.45 -21.91
N GLY A 344 -15.76 20.74 -22.07
CA GLY A 344 -16.26 20.25 -23.35
C GLY A 344 -17.65 19.63 -23.25
#